data_AF-A0AAR5P3G2-F1
#
_entry.id   AF-A0AAR5P3G2-F1
#
_cell.length_a   1.000
_cell.length_b   1.000
_cell.length_c   1.000
_cell.angle_alpha   90.00
_cell.angle_beta   90.00
_cell.angle_gamma   90.00
#
_symmetry.space_group_name_H-M   'P 1'
#
loop_
_entity.id
_entity.type
_entity.pdbx_description
1 polymer ?
#
loop_
_entity_poly.entity_id
_entity_poly.type
_entity_poly.pdbx_seq_one_letter_code
_entity_poly.pdbx_strand_id
1 'polypeptide(L)'
;MSRNFVLRDNSKGGVNVRASGSTAFTGAKARSAAVPCGRRLNLNGLGVTQQKHLSHQAKILYEGVKKLKRAIQRQVRLYENLSKMKLNNSQSALLRNLADVNKFTRNFILSQTRNQKLKPRGRRFSLEDKIFALSIYKQSGKGYRFLSKIFSLPSRKTLVK
;
A
#
# COMPACT_ATOMS: atom_id res chain seq x y z
N MET A 1 11.21 46.06 27.93
CA MET A 1 12.66 45.85 28.17
C MET A 1 13.09 44.65 27.33
N SER A 2 13.19 44.73 26.00
CA SER A 2 14.29 45.28 25.18
C SER A 2 15.69 44.81 25.60
N ARG A 3 16.27 43.89 24.83
CA ARG A 3 17.72 43.76 24.66
C ARG A 3 18.06 43.59 23.17
N ASN A 4 18.86 44.55 22.69
CA ASN A 4 19.52 44.66 21.39
C ASN A 4 20.53 43.50 21.20
N PHE A 5 20.65 42.86 20.03
CA PHE A 5 21.34 43.24 18.79
C PHE A 5 22.87 43.28 18.89
N VAL A 6 23.55 42.32 18.24
CA VAL A 6 24.91 42.47 17.67
C VAL A 6 24.97 41.70 16.34
N LEU A 7 25.12 42.45 15.25
CA LEU A 7 25.55 41.99 13.93
C LEU A 7 27.05 41.72 13.94
N ARG A 8 27.50 40.71 13.18
CA ARG A 8 28.80 40.75 12.52
C ARG A 8 28.64 40.28 11.08
N ASP A 9 28.86 41.22 10.17
CA ASP A 9 29.19 41.01 8.78
C ASP A 9 30.54 40.31 8.63
N ASN A 10 30.70 39.49 7.59
CA ASN A 10 31.91 39.51 6.79
C ASN A 10 31.66 38.96 5.38
N SER A 11 31.58 39.94 4.48
CA SER A 11 31.78 39.95 3.04
C SER A 11 33.02 39.16 2.56
N LYS A 12 32.91 38.39 1.46
CA LYS A 12 33.48 38.70 0.11
C LYS A 12 33.69 37.45 -0.78
N GLY A 13 33.26 37.60 -2.04
CA GLY A 13 33.78 36.93 -3.26
C GLY A 13 33.18 35.55 -3.58
N GLY A 14 32.42 35.29 -4.65
CA GLY A 14 32.19 36.01 -5.90
C GLY A 14 32.99 35.38 -7.04
N VAL A 15 32.44 34.36 -7.73
CA VAL A 15 32.65 34.10 -9.18
C VAL A 15 31.41 33.41 -9.76
N ASN A 16 30.91 33.99 -10.84
CA ASN A 16 29.78 33.58 -11.68
C ASN A 16 30.32 32.81 -12.91
N VAL A 17 29.83 31.60 -13.20
CA VAL A 17 29.95 31.00 -14.54
C VAL A 17 28.78 30.07 -14.90
N ARG A 18 28.04 30.49 -15.93
CA ARG A 18 27.25 29.75 -16.94
C ARG A 18 26.06 28.90 -16.53
N ALA A 19 24.90 29.43 -16.95
CA ALA A 19 23.79 28.64 -17.45
C ALA A 19 24.21 27.80 -18.67
N SER A 20 23.86 26.51 -18.65
CA SER A 20 23.66 25.70 -19.84
C SER A 20 22.83 24.45 -19.51
N GLY A 21 21.66 24.35 -20.14
CA GLY A 21 21.17 23.10 -20.71
C GLY A 21 20.72 21.99 -19.75
N SER A 22 19.41 21.92 -19.53
CA SER A 22 18.59 20.71 -19.69
C SER A 22 19.32 19.35 -19.60
N THR A 23 19.51 18.82 -18.39
CA THR A 23 19.65 17.37 -18.21
C THR A 23 18.28 16.82 -17.83
N ALA A 24 17.69 16.11 -18.79
CA ALA A 24 16.41 15.45 -18.70
C ALA A 24 16.24 14.71 -17.35
N PHE A 25 15.07 14.87 -16.75
CA PHE A 25 14.52 13.88 -15.84
C PHE A 25 14.43 12.55 -16.61
N THR A 26 15.50 11.75 -16.59
CA THR A 26 15.38 10.33 -16.84
C THR A 26 14.70 9.76 -15.61
N GLY A 27 13.37 9.87 -15.59
CA GLY A 27 12.52 8.99 -14.81
C GLY A 27 12.81 7.58 -15.29
N ALA A 28 13.86 6.96 -14.74
CA ALA A 28 14.03 5.53 -14.76
C ALA A 28 12.82 5.00 -14.01
N LYS A 29 11.78 4.71 -14.78
CA LYS A 29 10.61 3.96 -14.35
C LYS A 29 11.21 2.70 -13.74
N ALA A 30 11.30 2.65 -12.41
CA ALA A 30 11.57 1.44 -11.69
C ALA A 30 10.49 0.48 -12.16
N ARG A 31 10.84 -0.36 -13.14
CA ARG A 31 9.99 -1.45 -13.56
C ARG A 31 9.92 -2.28 -12.29
N SER A 32 8.80 -2.15 -11.57
CA SER A 32 8.38 -3.14 -10.61
C SER A 32 8.61 -4.46 -11.33
N ALA A 33 9.63 -5.20 -10.91
CA ALA A 33 9.92 -6.51 -11.45
C ALA A 33 8.72 -7.35 -11.02
N ALA A 34 7.69 -7.35 -11.85
CA ALA A 34 6.64 -8.34 -11.78
C ALA A 34 7.40 -9.66 -11.79
N VAL A 35 7.44 -10.34 -10.64
CA VAL A 35 8.18 -11.58 -10.46
C VAL A 35 7.79 -12.44 -11.66
N PRO A 36 8.69 -12.67 -12.62
CA PRO A 36 8.30 -13.43 -13.78
C PRO A 36 7.98 -14.80 -13.22
N CYS A 37 6.73 -15.20 -13.38
CA CYS A 37 6.34 -16.60 -13.44
C CYS A 37 7.08 -17.19 -14.66
N GLY A 38 8.40 -17.31 -14.56
CA GLY A 38 9.27 -17.73 -15.63
C GLY A 38 8.97 -19.19 -15.87
N ARG A 39 8.21 -19.45 -16.94
CA ARG A 39 7.96 -20.80 -17.45
C ARG A 39 9.26 -21.56 -17.76
N ARG A 40 10.39 -20.83 -17.86
CA ARG A 40 11.74 -21.33 -18.19
C ARG A 40 12.74 -20.96 -17.08
N LEU A 41 13.74 -21.82 -16.89
CA LEU A 41 14.88 -21.53 -16.02
C LEU A 41 15.86 -20.60 -16.74
N ASN A 42 16.64 -19.81 -16.00
CA ASN A 42 17.68 -18.98 -16.58
C ASN A 42 18.87 -19.87 -16.96
N LEU A 43 19.24 -19.88 -18.24
CA LEU A 43 20.33 -20.70 -18.80
C LEU A 43 21.55 -19.86 -19.22
N ASN A 44 21.50 -18.54 -19.05
CA ASN A 44 22.52 -17.62 -19.57
C ASN A 44 23.92 -17.90 -19.00
N GLY A 45 24.01 -18.42 -17.77
CA GLY A 45 25.29 -18.80 -17.14
C GLY A 45 25.97 -20.03 -17.76
N LEU A 46 25.27 -20.78 -18.61
CA LEU A 46 25.80 -21.92 -19.36
C LEU A 46 26.15 -21.55 -20.81
N GLY A 47 26.08 -20.27 -21.18
CA GLY A 47 26.27 -19.82 -22.57
C GLY A 47 25.16 -20.26 -23.53
N VAL A 48 24.06 -20.83 -23.02
CA VAL A 48 22.96 -21.38 -23.82
C VAL A 48 21.69 -20.57 -23.59
N THR A 49 21.01 -20.18 -24.66
CA THR A 49 19.78 -19.38 -24.61
C THR A 49 18.49 -20.22 -24.64
N GLN A 50 18.55 -21.46 -25.15
CA GLN A 50 17.37 -22.33 -25.30
C GLN A 50 17.64 -23.77 -24.89
N GLN A 51 16.66 -24.41 -24.24
CA GLN A 51 16.70 -25.80 -23.77
C GLN A 51 17.06 -26.81 -24.86
N LYS A 52 16.70 -26.55 -26.12
CA LYS A 52 16.95 -27.48 -27.25
C LYS A 52 18.44 -27.72 -27.50
N HIS A 53 19.30 -26.76 -27.19
CA HIS A 53 20.76 -26.82 -27.37
C HIS A 53 21.48 -27.52 -26.21
N LEU A 54 20.75 -27.99 -25.19
CA LEU A 54 21.33 -28.77 -24.10
C LEU A 54 21.61 -30.21 -24.54
N SER A 55 22.67 -30.80 -23.99
CA SER A 55 22.90 -32.25 -24.03
C SER A 55 21.71 -33.02 -23.45
N HIS A 56 21.51 -34.27 -23.89
CA HIS A 56 20.40 -35.12 -23.43
C HIS A 56 20.33 -35.24 -21.89
N GLN A 57 21.48 -35.47 -21.24
CA GLN A 57 21.55 -35.56 -19.78
C GLN A 57 21.19 -34.22 -19.10
N ALA A 58 21.66 -33.10 -19.65
CA ALA A 58 21.33 -31.76 -19.14
C ALA A 58 19.84 -31.41 -19.31
N LYS A 59 19.17 -31.93 -20.35
CA LYS A 59 17.71 -31.77 -20.53
C LYS A 59 16.92 -32.50 -19.44
N ILE A 60 17.34 -33.69 -19.05
CA ILE A 60 16.71 -34.46 -17.95
C ILE A 60 16.79 -33.66 -16.65
N LEU A 61 17.98 -33.16 -16.31
CA LEU A 61 18.20 -32.35 -15.12
C LEU A 61 17.38 -31.05 -15.14
N TYR A 62 17.35 -30.36 -16.28
CA TYR A 62 16.56 -29.14 -16.47
C TYR A 62 15.07 -29.35 -16.15
N GLU A 63 14.46 -30.43 -16.66
CA GLU A 63 13.06 -30.73 -16.38
C GLU A 63 12.84 -31.08 -14.89
N GLY A 64 13.79 -31.76 -14.23
CA GLY A 64 13.77 -32.00 -12.80
C GLY A 64 13.73 -30.69 -11.98
N VAL A 65 14.68 -29.79 -12.23
CA VAL A 65 14.75 -28.48 -11.55
C VAL A 65 13.52 -27.63 -11.83
N LYS A 66 12.99 -27.68 -13.05
CA LYS A 66 11.76 -26.96 -13.43
C LYS A 66 10.54 -27.49 -12.69
N LYS A 67 10.42 -28.81 -12.49
CA LYS A 67 9.36 -29.42 -11.66
C LYS A 67 9.49 -28.96 -10.20
N LEU A 68 10.70 -28.98 -9.63
CA LEU A 68 10.98 -28.51 -8.27
C LEU A 68 10.61 -27.03 -8.09
N LYS A 69 11.04 -26.15 -8.99
CA LYS A 69 10.69 -24.73 -8.97
C LYS A 69 9.18 -24.50 -9.00
N ARG A 70 8.45 -25.26 -9.83
CA ARG A 70 6.98 -25.21 -9.87
C ARG A 70 6.35 -25.66 -8.56
N ALA A 71 6.88 -26.72 -7.93
CA ALA A 71 6.40 -27.19 -6.63
C ALA A 71 6.61 -26.14 -5.52
N ILE A 72 7.79 -25.53 -5.45
CA ILE A 72 8.08 -24.44 -4.50
C ILE A 72 7.14 -23.26 -4.72
N GLN A 73 6.97 -22.82 -5.97
CA GLN A 73 6.04 -21.71 -6.28
C GLN A 73 4.60 -22.04 -5.91
N ARG A 74 4.15 -23.29 -6.08
CA ARG A 74 2.83 -23.73 -5.62
C ARG A 74 2.76 -23.64 -4.09
N GLN A 75 3.76 -24.14 -3.38
CA GLN A 75 3.78 -24.12 -1.92
C GLN A 75 3.74 -22.68 -1.36
N VAL A 76 4.50 -21.76 -1.94
CA VAL A 76 4.47 -20.33 -1.58
C VAL A 76 3.07 -19.75 -1.75
N ARG A 77 2.42 -20.01 -2.90
CA ARG A 77 1.04 -19.54 -3.15
C ARG A 77 0.05 -20.16 -2.17
N LEU A 78 0.19 -21.45 -1.84
CA LEU A 78 -0.67 -22.11 -0.86
C LEU A 78 -0.51 -21.48 0.53
N TYR A 79 0.72 -21.21 0.96
CA TYR A 79 0.97 -20.54 2.24
C TYR A 79 0.40 -19.12 2.28
N GLU A 80 0.57 -18.33 1.21
CA GLU A 80 -0.06 -17.01 1.08
C GLU A 80 -1.58 -17.07 1.08
N ASN A 81 -2.17 -18.10 0.48
CA ASN A 81 -3.62 -18.29 0.49
C ASN A 81 -4.12 -18.70 1.87
N LEU A 82 -3.42 -19.61 2.56
CA LEU A 82 -3.73 -20.01 3.93
C LEU A 82 -3.64 -18.83 4.90
N SER A 83 -2.63 -17.97 4.76
CA SER A 83 -2.51 -16.77 5.61
C SER A 83 -3.67 -15.78 5.36
N LYS A 84 -4.08 -15.56 4.10
CA LYS A 84 -5.27 -14.79 3.75
C LYS A 84 -6.55 -15.41 4.33
N MET A 85 -6.72 -16.73 4.24
CA MET A 85 -7.88 -17.43 4.80
C MET A 85 -7.96 -17.30 6.32
N LYS A 86 -6.82 -17.42 7.04
CA LYS A 86 -6.77 -17.21 8.50
C LYS A 86 -7.23 -15.80 8.89
N LEU A 87 -6.79 -14.78 8.16
CA LEU A 87 -7.24 -13.40 8.37
C LEU A 87 -8.74 -13.22 8.08
N ASN A 88 -9.26 -13.86 7.03
CA ASN A 88 -10.69 -13.82 6.74
C ASN A 88 -11.50 -14.52 7.84
N ASN A 89 -10.97 -15.59 8.43
CA ASN A 89 -11.61 -16.32 9.53
C ASN A 89 -11.63 -15.51 10.84
N SER A 90 -10.57 -14.75 11.13
CA SER A 90 -10.60 -13.83 12.29
C SER A 90 -11.58 -12.67 12.07
N GLN A 91 -11.71 -12.16 10.84
CA GLN A 91 -12.74 -11.18 10.50
C GLN A 91 -14.16 -11.76 10.67
N SER A 92 -14.41 -12.99 10.22
CA SER A 92 -15.73 -13.62 10.40
C SER A 92 -16.04 -13.90 11.87
N ALA A 93 -15.05 -14.28 12.69
CA ALA A 93 -15.21 -14.42 14.13
C ALA A 93 -15.59 -13.09 14.80
N LEU A 94 -14.94 -11.98 14.43
CA LEU A 94 -15.34 -10.65 14.87
C LEU A 94 -16.79 -10.35 14.47
N LEU A 95 -17.21 -10.67 13.25
CA LEU A 95 -18.60 -10.44 12.84
C LEU A 95 -19.63 -11.25 13.63
N ARG A 96 -19.26 -12.46 14.09
CA ARG A 96 -20.11 -13.28 14.96
C ARG A 96 -20.28 -12.66 16.35
N ASN A 97 -19.20 -12.16 16.94
CA ASN A 97 -19.24 -11.48 18.24
C ASN A 97 -20.02 -10.16 18.21
N LEU A 98 -20.24 -9.61 17.02
CA LEU A 98 -20.96 -8.36 16.79
C LEU A 98 -22.47 -8.59 16.56
N ALA A 99 -22.96 -9.82 16.70
CA ALA A 99 -24.36 -10.16 16.53
C ALA A 99 -25.26 -9.50 17.59
N ASP A 100 -24.82 -9.47 18.85
CA ASP A 100 -25.60 -8.97 20.00
C ASP A 100 -25.42 -7.46 20.23
N VAL A 101 -24.57 -6.82 19.43
CA VAL A 101 -24.26 -5.39 19.56
C VAL A 101 -25.34 -4.56 18.87
N ASN A 102 -25.65 -3.39 19.44
CA ASN A 102 -26.58 -2.42 18.84
C ASN A 102 -26.31 -2.22 17.34
N LYS A 103 -27.38 -2.20 16.54
CA LYS A 103 -27.35 -2.07 15.07
C LYS A 103 -26.47 -0.91 14.61
N PHE A 104 -26.54 0.24 15.27
CA PHE A 104 -25.71 1.40 14.94
C PHE A 104 -24.22 1.12 15.10
N THR A 105 -23.81 0.59 16.25
CA THR A 105 -22.42 0.25 16.55
C THR A 105 -21.91 -0.83 15.59
N ARG A 106 -22.73 -1.84 15.31
CA ARG A 106 -22.41 -2.89 14.33
C ARG A 106 -22.17 -2.28 12.93
N ASN A 107 -23.08 -1.43 12.47
CA ASN A 107 -22.97 -0.77 11.16
C ASN A 107 -21.72 0.13 11.08
N PHE A 108 -21.44 0.86 12.16
CA PHE A 108 -20.24 1.69 12.26
C PHE A 108 -18.97 0.84 12.13
N ILE A 109 -18.83 -0.23 12.91
CA ILE A 109 -17.65 -1.12 12.87
C ILE A 109 -17.49 -1.78 11.50
N LEU A 110 -18.60 -2.21 10.88
CA LEU A 110 -18.60 -2.72 9.51
C LEU A 110 -18.16 -1.66 8.50
N SER A 111 -18.59 -0.40 8.66
CA SER A 111 -18.19 0.71 7.81
C SER A 111 -16.69 1.01 7.96
N GLN A 112 -16.18 1.02 9.20
CA GLN A 112 -14.76 1.18 9.49
C GLN A 112 -13.93 0.08 8.83
N THR A 113 -14.33 -1.19 8.98
CA THR A 113 -13.61 -2.33 8.41
C THR A 113 -13.50 -2.26 6.89
N ARG A 114 -14.56 -1.79 6.22
CA ARG A 114 -14.61 -1.62 4.75
C ARG A 114 -13.77 -0.43 4.28
N ASN A 115 -13.85 0.70 4.97
CA ASN A 115 -13.30 1.98 4.50
C ASN A 115 -11.87 2.26 4.98
N GLN A 116 -11.41 1.68 6.08
CA GLN A 116 -10.09 2.00 6.66
C GLN A 116 -8.94 1.58 5.73
N LYS A 117 -9.09 0.47 5.00
CA LYS A 117 -8.10 -0.03 4.01
C LYS A 117 -8.05 0.84 2.74
N LEU A 118 -9.06 1.68 2.51
CA LEU A 118 -9.17 2.51 1.31
C LEU A 118 -8.57 3.89 1.52
N LYS A 119 -8.05 4.46 0.43
CA LYS A 119 -7.60 5.86 0.39
C LYS A 119 -8.76 6.80 0.73
N PRO A 120 -8.53 7.96 1.39
CA PRO A 120 -9.60 8.84 1.85
C PRO A 120 -10.65 9.23 0.79
N ARG A 121 -10.23 9.48 -0.46
CA ARG A 121 -11.14 9.81 -1.58
C ARG A 121 -11.97 8.63 -2.11
N GLY A 122 -11.56 7.40 -1.84
CA GLY A 122 -12.25 6.18 -2.31
C GLY A 122 -13.24 5.60 -1.30
N ARG A 123 -13.38 6.22 -0.13
CA ARG A 123 -14.27 5.74 0.94
C ARG A 123 -15.72 6.07 0.59
N ARG A 124 -16.62 5.10 0.80
CA ARG A 124 -18.06 5.27 0.60
C ARG A 124 -18.77 5.14 1.94
N PHE A 125 -19.59 6.12 2.26
CA PHE A 125 -20.31 6.20 3.53
C PHE A 125 -21.80 6.00 3.30
N SER A 126 -22.42 5.18 4.14
CA SER A 126 -23.88 5.02 4.17
C SER A 126 -24.55 6.28 4.73
N LEU A 127 -25.88 6.37 4.60
CA LEU A 127 -26.64 7.48 5.16
C LEU A 127 -26.49 7.51 6.69
N GLU A 128 -26.60 6.36 7.36
CA GLU A 128 -26.43 6.22 8.81
C GLU A 128 -25.04 6.70 9.27
N ASP A 129 -23.97 6.34 8.54
CA ASP A 129 -22.62 6.80 8.85
C ASP A 129 -22.51 8.33 8.77
N LYS A 130 -23.23 8.95 7.83
CA LYS A 130 -23.25 10.42 7.68
C LYS A 130 -24.05 11.08 8.80
N ILE A 131 -25.19 10.52 9.20
CA ILE A 131 -25.97 11.01 10.35
C ILE A 131 -25.10 10.97 11.62
N PHE A 132 -24.46 9.83 11.88
CA PHE A 132 -23.55 9.67 13.03
C PHE A 132 -22.37 10.65 12.99
N ALA A 133 -21.76 10.83 11.82
CA ALA A 133 -20.67 11.79 11.67
C ALA A 133 -21.16 13.24 11.88
N LEU A 134 -22.38 13.56 11.43
CA LEU A 134 -22.98 14.87 11.60
C LEU A 134 -23.30 15.17 13.07
N SER A 135 -23.80 14.19 13.84
CA SER A 135 -24.10 14.39 15.27
C SER A 135 -22.85 14.76 16.06
N ILE A 136 -21.74 14.04 15.84
CA ILE A 136 -20.43 14.36 16.45
C ILE A 136 -19.97 15.76 16.02
N TYR A 137 -20.07 16.06 14.72
CA TYR A 137 -19.64 17.35 14.19
C TYR A 137 -20.43 18.53 14.77
N LYS A 138 -21.73 18.35 15.01
CA LYS A 138 -22.61 19.35 15.63
C LYS A 138 -22.32 19.55 17.12
N GLN A 139 -22.02 18.48 17.85
CA GLN A 139 -21.61 18.58 19.25
C GLN A 139 -20.24 19.23 19.42
N SER A 140 -19.25 18.83 18.60
CA SER A 140 -17.91 19.42 18.64
C SER A 140 -17.18 19.30 17.32
N GLY A 141 -17.04 20.43 16.61
CA GLY A 141 -16.23 20.48 15.39
C GLY A 141 -14.75 20.17 15.63
N LYS A 142 -14.20 20.53 16.80
CA LYS A 142 -12.81 20.22 17.19
C LYS A 142 -12.65 18.72 17.45
N GLY A 143 -13.59 18.10 18.18
CA GLY A 143 -13.61 16.66 18.43
C GLY A 143 -13.71 15.87 17.13
N TYR A 144 -14.57 16.31 16.21
CA TYR A 144 -14.69 15.70 14.90
C TYR A 144 -13.38 15.74 14.08
N ARG A 145 -12.64 16.85 14.12
CA ARG A 145 -11.33 16.96 13.46
C ARG A 145 -10.30 15.99 14.04
N PHE A 146 -10.37 15.68 15.32
CA PHE A 146 -9.51 14.68 15.95
C PHE A 146 -9.93 13.26 15.52
N LEU A 147 -11.21 12.93 15.69
CA LEU A 147 -11.75 11.60 15.38
C LEU A 147 -11.61 11.22 13.91
N SER A 148 -11.72 12.18 12.98
CA SER A 148 -11.55 11.93 11.54
C SER A 148 -10.12 11.59 11.12
N LYS A 149 -9.12 11.81 11.99
CA LYS A 149 -7.75 11.32 11.78
C LYS A 149 -7.59 9.84 12.12
N ILE A 150 -8.37 9.36 13.10
CA ILE A 150 -8.28 8.00 13.64
C ILE A 150 -9.24 7.08 12.87
N PHE A 151 -10.49 7.49 12.79
CA PHE A 151 -11.57 6.75 12.15
C PHE A 151 -11.76 7.19 10.69
N SER A 152 -12.22 6.25 9.87
CA SER A 152 -12.74 6.56 8.55
C SER A 152 -14.10 7.26 8.68
N LEU A 153 -14.08 8.59 8.78
CA LEU A 153 -15.26 9.44 8.79
C LEU A 153 -15.42 10.20 7.46
N PRO A 154 -16.66 10.62 7.11
CA PRO A 154 -16.90 11.54 6.00
C PRO A 154 -16.05 12.81 6.07
N SER A 155 -15.88 13.50 4.95
CA SER A 155 -15.23 14.81 5.00
C SER A 155 -16.21 15.87 5.52
N ARG A 156 -15.71 16.95 6.14
CA ARG A 156 -16.53 18.09 6.55
C ARG A 156 -17.36 18.66 5.38
N LYS A 157 -16.76 18.71 4.18
CA LYS A 157 -17.44 19.14 2.95
C LYS A 157 -18.65 18.27 2.60
N THR A 158 -18.59 16.98 2.94
CA THR A 158 -19.68 16.02 2.70
C THR A 158 -20.84 16.19 3.70
N LEU A 159 -20.57 16.69 4.91
CA LEU A 159 -21.58 16.86 5.97
C LEU A 159 -22.31 18.20 5.91
N VAL A 160 -21.72 19.20 5.26
CA VAL A 160 -22.27 20.56 5.16
C VAL A 160 -23.04 20.76 3.85
N LYS A 161 -22.94 19.81 2.93
CA LYS A 161 -23.59 19.83 1.62
C LYS A 161 -24.98 19.23 1.72
#